data_AF-A0A7S2FLD9-F1
#
_entry.id   AF-A0A7S2FLD9-F1
#
_cell.length_a   1.000
_cell.length_b   1.000
_cell.length_c   1.000
_cell.angle_alpha   90.00
_cell.angle_beta   90.00
_cell.angle_gamma   90.00
#
_symmetry.space_group_name_H-M   'P 1'
#
loop_
_entity.id
_entity.type
_entity.pdbx_description
1 polymer ?
#
loop_
_entity_poly.entity_id
_entity_poly.type
_entity_poly.pdbx_seq_one_letter_code
_entity_poly.pdbx_strand_id
1 'polypeptide(L)'
;SSHFGSRQCFRTPELSRPTTHPLVPGAVPCVRSMAGLTETISTPVTKMFGIKHPIILAGMNVAAGPELAATVTNNGGLGVIGGVSYTAKMLQTSIDELKAGLKDKNAPFGIDLLLPKVG
;
A
#
# COMPACT_ATOMS: atom_id res chain seq x y z
N SER A 1 -1.92 -31.19 -21.57
CA SER A 1 -0.74 -31.62 -20.81
C SER A 1 0.38 -30.62 -20.99
N SER A 2 1.06 -30.03 -20.01
CA SER A 2 0.94 -29.97 -18.54
C SER A 2 2.31 -29.45 -18.07
N HIS A 3 2.41 -28.25 -17.51
CA HIS A 3 3.07 -28.00 -16.21
C HIS A 3 3.24 -26.50 -15.93
N PHE A 4 2.28 -26.04 -15.13
CA PHE A 4 2.37 -24.94 -14.18
C PHE A 4 3.48 -25.28 -13.14
N GLY A 5 4.29 -24.31 -12.72
CA GLY A 5 5.44 -24.58 -11.86
C GLY A 5 6.01 -23.36 -11.15
N SER A 6 5.19 -22.78 -10.28
CA SER A 6 5.55 -21.90 -9.16
C SER A 6 6.94 -22.19 -8.55
N ARG A 7 7.84 -21.20 -8.57
CA ARG A 7 8.96 -21.10 -7.64
C ARG A 7 8.82 -19.85 -6.78
N GLN A 8 7.87 -19.91 -5.85
CA GLN A 8 7.97 -19.19 -4.60
C GLN A 8 9.22 -19.73 -3.87
N CYS A 9 10.32 -18.97 -3.87
CA CYS A 9 11.40 -19.21 -2.93
C CYS A 9 10.94 -18.74 -1.54
N PHE A 10 10.20 -19.61 -0.85
CA PHE A 10 10.15 -19.60 0.60
C PHE A 10 11.54 -20.02 1.09
N ARG A 11 12.45 -19.06 1.29
CA ARG A 11 13.66 -19.30 2.09
C ARG A 11 13.28 -19.11 3.55
N THR A 12 13.24 -20.23 4.26
CA THR A 12 13.34 -20.27 5.72
C THR A 12 14.49 -19.39 6.21
N PRO A 13 14.36 -18.69 7.35
CA PRO A 13 15.48 -18.00 7.94
C PRO A 13 16.37 -19.03 8.62
N GLU A 14 17.43 -19.45 7.93
CA GLU A 14 18.47 -20.25 8.57
C GLU A 14 19.29 -19.35 9.51
N LEU A 15 19.02 -19.53 10.80
CA LEU A 15 19.78 -18.98 11.91
C LEU A 15 21.06 -19.83 12.08
N SER A 16 22.17 -19.43 11.47
CA SER A 16 23.46 -20.09 11.71
C SER A 16 24.66 -19.12 11.61
N ARG A 17 25.09 -18.68 12.81
CA ARG A 17 26.43 -18.34 13.35
C ARG A 17 27.57 -17.82 12.43
N PRO A 18 28.36 -16.85 12.91
CA PRO A 18 29.47 -16.28 12.15
C PRO A 18 30.69 -17.22 12.18
N THR A 19 31.13 -17.69 11.02
CA THR A 19 32.48 -18.24 10.85
C THR A 19 33.35 -17.24 10.12
N THR A 20 34.42 -16.85 10.82
CA THR A 20 35.52 -16.01 10.38
C THR A 20 36.21 -16.64 9.17
N HIS A 21 35.99 -16.08 7.97
CA HIS A 21 36.84 -16.32 6.81
C HIS A 21 37.53 -15.02 6.37
N PRO A 22 38.83 -15.06 6.02
CA PRO A 22 39.60 -13.88 5.66
C PRO A 22 39.13 -13.28 4.32
N LEU A 23 39.22 -11.95 4.27
CA LEU A 23 38.69 -11.03 3.27
C LEU A 23 39.17 -11.33 1.84
N VAL A 24 38.22 -11.47 0.91
CA VAL A 24 38.50 -11.43 -0.54
C VAL A 24 38.67 -9.97 -0.97
N PRO A 25 39.80 -9.57 -1.58
CA PRO A 25 39.98 -8.21 -2.10
C PRO A 25 39.10 -8.02 -3.34
N GLY A 26 38.11 -7.12 -3.26
CA GLY A 26 37.20 -6.80 -4.37
C GLY A 26 35.72 -6.96 -4.06
N ALA A 27 35.34 -7.35 -2.85
CA ALA A 27 33.95 -7.29 -2.41
C ALA A 27 33.56 -5.82 -2.18
N VAL A 28 32.73 -5.28 -3.07
CA VAL A 28 31.95 -4.07 -2.75
C VAL A 28 31.16 -4.43 -1.49
N PRO A 29 31.33 -3.71 -0.36
CA PRO A 29 30.50 -3.99 0.78
C PRO A 29 29.07 -3.66 0.34
N CYS A 30 28.23 -4.69 0.22
CA CYS A 30 26.79 -4.49 0.29
C CYS A 30 26.56 -4.00 1.71
N VAL A 31 26.70 -2.67 1.89
CA VAL A 31 26.41 -2.01 3.16
C VAL A 31 24.93 -2.19 3.35
N ARG A 32 24.56 -3.33 3.94
CA ARG A 32 23.20 -3.67 4.28
C ARG A 32 22.85 -2.69 5.39
N SER A 33 22.23 -1.58 4.98
CA SER A 33 21.78 -0.52 5.87
C SER A 33 20.94 -1.15 6.97
N MET A 34 21.51 -1.24 8.15
CA MET A 34 20.88 -1.70 9.39
C MET A 34 20.07 -0.52 9.98
N ALA A 35 19.22 0.09 9.16
CA ALA A 35 18.27 1.10 9.58
C ALA A 35 16.87 0.46 9.67
N GLY A 36 16.62 -0.20 10.79
CA GLY A 36 15.28 -0.33 11.39
C GLY A 36 14.23 -1.19 10.68
N LEU A 37 14.19 -2.48 11.04
CA LEU A 37 13.02 -3.40 11.24
C LEU A 37 11.61 -3.05 10.71
N THR A 38 11.46 -2.41 9.55
CA THR A 38 10.21 -2.36 8.78
C THR A 38 10.53 -2.60 7.32
N GLU A 39 10.76 -3.87 6.97
CA GLU A 39 10.84 -4.30 5.56
C GLU A 39 9.52 -3.95 4.88
N THR A 40 9.51 -2.78 4.25
CA THR A 40 8.35 -2.23 3.60
C THR A 40 8.28 -2.86 2.21
N ILE A 41 7.24 -3.65 1.95
CA ILE A 41 7.06 -4.37 0.69
C ILE A 41 6.89 -3.34 -0.43
N SER A 42 7.95 -3.12 -1.21
CA SER A 42 7.93 -2.24 -2.37
C SER A 42 7.34 -2.97 -3.59
N THR A 43 6.23 -2.46 -4.12
CA THR A 43 5.54 -2.98 -5.31
C THR A 43 5.38 -1.88 -6.37
N PRO A 44 4.98 -2.18 -7.61
CA PRO A 44 4.62 -1.14 -8.58
C PRO A 44 3.52 -0.20 -8.07
N VAL A 45 2.58 -0.71 -7.28
CA VAL A 45 1.50 0.07 -6.66
C VAL A 45 2.05 1.10 -5.67
N THR A 46 2.97 0.71 -4.79
CA THR A 46 3.56 1.65 -3.82
C THR A 46 4.32 2.78 -4.51
N LYS A 47 4.99 2.48 -5.63
CA LYS A 47 5.72 3.48 -6.44
C LYS A 47 4.79 4.39 -7.22
N MET A 48 3.72 3.86 -7.80
CA MET A 48 2.77 4.61 -8.62
C MET A 48 1.97 5.61 -7.80
N PHE A 49 1.54 5.22 -6.60
CA PHE A 49 0.71 6.07 -5.73
C PHE A 49 1.51 6.80 -4.64
N GLY A 50 2.82 6.56 -4.52
CA GLY A 50 3.64 7.18 -3.47
C GLY A 50 3.25 6.76 -2.05
N ILE A 51 2.65 5.58 -1.89
CA ILE A 51 2.23 5.03 -0.59
C ILE A 51 3.31 4.15 0.02
N LYS A 52 3.36 4.12 1.35
CA LYS A 52 4.36 3.33 2.09
C LYS A 52 4.02 1.84 2.04
N HIS A 53 2.77 1.48 2.26
CA HIS A 53 2.32 0.10 2.35
C HIS A 53 1.46 -0.27 1.13
N PRO A 54 1.61 -1.46 0.53
CA PRO A 54 0.74 -1.93 -0.56
C PRO A 54 -0.64 -2.35 -0.03
N ILE A 55 -1.25 -1.51 0.80
CA ILE A 55 -2.56 -1.72 1.42
C ILE A 55 -3.51 -0.68 0.84
N ILE A 56 -4.53 -1.18 0.15
CA ILE A 56 -5.60 -0.36 -0.42
C ILE A 56 -6.89 -0.73 0.29
N LEU A 57 -7.55 0.26 0.89
CA LEU A 57 -8.90 0.09 1.44
C LEU A 57 -9.89 0.02 0.27
N ALA A 58 -10.73 -1.02 0.21
CA ALA A 58 -11.78 -1.10 -0.79
C ALA A 58 -12.91 -0.10 -0.49
N GLY A 59 -13.42 0.58 -1.53
CA GLY A 59 -14.50 1.56 -1.43
C GLY A 59 -15.88 0.93 -1.24
N MET A 60 -16.08 0.23 -0.12
CA MET A 60 -17.39 -0.32 0.23
C MET A 60 -18.32 0.79 0.72
N ASN A 61 -19.39 1.08 -0.03
CA ASN A 61 -20.43 2.01 0.43
C ASN A 61 -20.94 1.58 1.82
N VAL A 62 -21.19 2.54 2.72
CA VAL A 62 -21.62 2.35 4.13
C VAL A 62 -20.55 1.81 5.09
N ALA A 63 -19.58 0.99 4.65
CA ALA A 63 -18.52 0.43 5.51
C ALA A 63 -17.18 1.21 5.44
N ALA A 64 -16.84 1.75 4.29
CA ALA A 64 -15.61 2.52 4.06
C ALA A 64 -15.91 4.02 4.03
N GLY A 65 -16.25 4.57 5.20
CA GLY A 65 -16.51 5.99 5.39
C GLY A 65 -15.25 6.87 5.27
N PRO A 66 -15.41 8.21 5.22
CA PRO A 66 -14.32 9.16 5.04
C PRO A 66 -13.28 9.11 6.17
N GLU A 67 -13.70 8.86 7.42
CA GLU A 67 -12.79 8.74 8.57
C GLU A 67 -11.85 7.53 8.46
N LEU A 68 -12.37 6.38 8.05
CA LEU A 68 -11.58 5.16 7.87
C LEU A 68 -10.59 5.35 6.71
N ALA A 69 -11.05 5.89 5.59
CA ALA A 69 -10.20 6.20 4.44
C ALA A 69 -9.09 7.20 4.79
N ALA A 70 -9.39 8.24 5.57
CA ALA A 70 -8.39 9.19 6.05
C ALA A 70 -7.37 8.52 6.98
N THR A 71 -7.81 7.64 7.88
CA THR A 71 -6.94 6.91 8.81
C THR A 71 -5.98 5.98 8.06
N VAL A 72 -6.46 5.22 7.07
CA VAL A 72 -5.61 4.35 6.23
C VAL A 72 -4.58 5.18 5.48
N THR A 73 -4.99 6.29 4.88
CA THR A 73 -4.10 7.20 4.15
C THR A 73 -3.03 7.79 5.05
N ASN A 74 -3.41 8.24 6.26
CA ASN A 74 -2.50 8.78 7.27
C ASN A 74 -1.46 7.77 7.78
N ASN A 75 -1.77 6.48 7.72
CA ASN A 75 -0.85 5.40 8.09
C ASN A 75 -0.01 4.89 6.90
N GLY A 76 -0.11 5.53 5.73
CA GLY A 76 0.70 5.23 4.56
C GLY A 76 0.14 4.15 3.64
N GLY A 77 -1.16 3.84 3.73
CA GLY A 77 -1.91 3.09 2.72
C GLY A 77 -2.66 4.03 1.77
N LEU A 78 -3.51 3.45 0.90
CA LEU A 78 -4.42 4.21 0.03
C LEU A 78 -5.86 4.03 0.52
N GLY A 79 -6.45 5.09 1.06
CA GLY A 79 -7.87 5.12 1.42
C GLY A 79 -8.77 5.37 0.20
N VAL A 80 -9.86 4.63 0.07
CA VAL A 80 -10.86 4.80 -1.00
C VAL A 80 -12.24 4.94 -0.40
N ILE A 81 -12.99 5.97 -0.81
CA ILE A 81 -14.39 6.16 -0.41
C ILE A 81 -15.33 5.54 -1.44
N GLY A 82 -16.38 4.85 -0.99
CA GLY A 82 -17.42 4.32 -1.87
C GLY A 82 -18.48 5.37 -2.18
N GLY A 83 -18.62 5.76 -3.45
CA GLY A 83 -19.60 6.75 -3.93
C GLY A 83 -20.84 6.14 -4.58
N VAL A 84 -21.15 4.87 -4.30
CA VAL A 84 -22.31 4.18 -4.89
C VAL A 84 -23.60 4.89 -4.49
N SER A 85 -24.39 5.28 -5.50
CA SER A 85 -25.66 6.00 -5.32
C SER A 85 -25.53 7.39 -4.68
N TYR A 86 -24.34 8.00 -4.68
CA TYR A 86 -24.16 9.36 -4.16
C TYR A 86 -24.53 10.39 -5.22
N THR A 87 -25.22 11.45 -4.80
CA THR A 87 -25.30 12.67 -5.62
C THR A 87 -23.95 13.40 -5.59
N ALA A 88 -23.68 14.24 -6.59
CA ALA A 88 -22.45 15.04 -6.62
C ALA A 88 -22.24 15.88 -5.34
N LYS A 89 -23.33 16.39 -4.75
CA LYS A 89 -23.28 17.14 -3.49
C LYS A 89 -22.86 16.26 -2.30
N MET A 90 -23.44 15.07 -2.18
CA MET A 90 -23.07 14.13 -1.11
C MET A 90 -21.62 13.69 -1.23
N LEU A 91 -21.17 13.39 -2.46
CA LEU A 91 -19.79 13.01 -2.71
C LEU A 91 -18.81 14.13 -2.32
N GLN A 92 -19.14 15.39 -2.65
CA GLN A 92 -18.31 16.52 -2.24
C GLN A 92 -18.22 16.65 -0.72
N THR A 93 -19.34 16.53 0.00
CA THR A 93 -19.33 16.54 1.46
C THR A 93 -18.43 15.44 2.03
N SER A 94 -18.51 14.22 1.50
CA SER A 94 -17.63 13.12 1.95
C SER A 94 -16.16 13.34 1.61
N ILE A 95 -15.85 13.96 0.46
CA ILE A 95 -14.47 14.34 0.11
C ILE A 95 -13.96 15.40 1.07
N ASP A 96 -14.78 16.39 1.43
CA ASP A 96 -14.41 17.46 2.36
C ASP A 96 -14.14 16.90 3.77
N GLU A 97 -14.99 15.98 4.24
CA GLU A 97 -14.80 15.26 5.51
C GLU A 97 -13.51 14.43 5.51
N LEU A 98 -13.24 13.68 4.43
CA LEU A 98 -12.01 12.92 4.27
C LEU A 98 -10.80 13.86 4.33
N LYS A 99 -10.81 14.94 3.54
CA LYS A 99 -9.73 15.92 3.49
C LYS A 99 -9.53 16.60 4.83
N ALA A 100 -10.58 16.86 5.60
CA ALA A 100 -10.48 17.40 6.95
C ALA A 100 -9.68 16.47 7.87
N GLY A 101 -9.91 15.16 7.80
CA GLY A 101 -9.22 14.13 8.59
C GLY A 101 -7.80 13.77 8.13
N LEU A 102 -7.37 14.20 6.94
CA LEU A 102 -6.00 13.95 6.47
C LEU A 102 -4.96 14.82 7.20
N LYS A 103 -3.85 14.19 7.61
CA LYS A 103 -2.66 14.88 8.15
C LYS A 103 -1.93 15.64 7.05
N ASP A 104 -1.75 15.00 5.90
CA ASP A 104 -1.23 15.63 4.69
C ASP A 104 -2.37 15.85 3.70
N LYS A 105 -2.66 17.12 3.38
CA LYS A 105 -3.74 17.50 2.46
C LYS A 105 -3.45 17.10 1.00
N ASN A 106 -2.20 16.81 0.68
CA ASN A 106 -1.77 16.34 -0.63
C ASN A 106 -1.66 14.81 -0.71
N ALA A 107 -2.00 14.08 0.37
CA ALA A 107 -1.94 12.63 0.37
C ALA A 107 -2.92 12.02 -0.65
N PRO A 108 -2.54 10.92 -1.30
CA PRO A 108 -3.37 10.27 -2.30
C PRO A 108 -4.58 9.58 -1.65
N PHE A 109 -5.76 9.75 -2.24
CA PHE A 109 -6.98 9.02 -1.89
C PHE A 109 -7.77 8.65 -3.17
N GLY A 110 -8.61 7.63 -3.07
CA GLY A 110 -9.44 7.15 -4.18
C GLY A 110 -10.93 7.34 -3.95
N ILE A 111 -11.70 7.23 -5.04
CA ILE A 111 -13.17 7.20 -5.03
C ILE A 111 -13.60 6.02 -5.89
N ASP A 112 -14.40 5.12 -5.31
CA ASP A 112 -15.00 3.97 -6.00
C ASP A 112 -16.41 4.33 -6.48
N LEU A 113 -16.59 4.42 -7.80
CA LEU A 113 -17.85 4.79 -8.44
C LEU A 113 -18.35 3.63 -9.30
N LEU A 114 -19.59 3.20 -9.05
CA LEU A 114 -20.28 2.28 -9.95
C LEU A 114 -20.87 3.08 -11.12
N LEU A 115 -20.25 2.93 -12.29
CA LEU A 115 -20.77 3.49 -13.53
C LEU A 115 -21.84 2.54 -14.09
N PRO A 116 -23.13 2.92 -14.10
CA PRO A 116 -24.15 2.11 -14.74
C PRO A 116 -23.84 2.03 -16.24
N LYS A 117 -24.01 0.85 -16.83
CA LYS A 117 -23.90 0.68 -18.27
C LYS A 117 -25.06 1.42 -18.92
N VAL A 118 -24.80 2.62 -19.43
CA VAL A 118 -25.72 3.33 -20.31
C VAL A 118 -25.78 2.58 -21.64
N GLY A 119 -26.96 2.06 -21.98
CA GLY A 119 -27.27 1.33 -23.20
C GLY A 119 -28.63 1.74 -23.71
#